data_AF-A0A9D1CL54-F1
#
_entry.id   AF-A0A9D1CL54-F1
#
_cell.length_a   1.000
_cell.length_b   1.000
_cell.length_c   1.000
_cell.angle_alpha   90.00
_cell.angle_beta   90.00
_cell.angle_gamma   90.00
#
_symmetry.space_group_name_H-M   'P 1'
#
loop_
_entity.id
_entity.type
_entity.pdbx_description
1 polymer ?
#
loop_
_entity_poly.entity_id
_entity_poly.type
_entity_poly.pdbx_seq_one_letter_code
_entity_poly.pdbx_strand_id
1 'polypeptide(L)'
;MNVIIANQQKEIIAGLDIDIIKSLDGEFDADELVSMFQNFYFGKMILDLTAVRDYKNLQNIQKLSMALDVEKIIILLPASDPECTSNAFLSQLISMGIYNFTTNLEGLKYLFDHPNTYRDVAHIQQLGQLSAGETGDGGTGTVVNVTVQGDVNQTATVLGFKNLTDHAGATSLIYMIKKQLERHGVPVI
;
A
#
# COMPACT_ATOMS: atom_id res chain seq x y z
N MET A 1 25.50 6.40 -1.59
CA MET A 1 25.72 6.19 -0.14
C MET A 1 24.37 6.18 0.58
N ASN A 2 23.92 4.97 0.93
CA ASN A 2 22.56 4.65 1.38
C ASN A 2 22.57 4.11 2.81
N VAL A 3 21.46 4.27 3.52
CA VAL A 3 21.29 3.79 4.89
C VAL A 3 20.41 2.55 4.91
N ILE A 4 20.77 1.59 5.75
CA ILE A 4 19.95 0.40 6.00
C ILE A 4 19.69 0.29 7.49
N ILE A 5 18.42 0.09 7.85
CA ILE A 5 17.99 -0.24 9.20
C ILE A 5 17.20 -1.54 9.08
N ALA A 6 17.77 -2.63 9.57
CA ALA A 6 17.24 -3.97 9.41
C ALA A 6 17.03 -4.65 10.77
N ASN A 7 16.06 -5.57 10.84
CA ASN A 7 15.91 -6.47 11.97
C ASN A 7 15.68 -7.89 11.44
N GLN A 8 14.43 -8.30 11.31
CA GLN A 8 14.08 -9.67 10.92
C GLN A 8 14.26 -9.91 9.40
N GLN A 9 14.18 -8.86 8.58
CA GLN A 9 14.21 -8.97 7.12
C GLN A 9 15.60 -8.69 6.52
N LYS A 10 16.67 -8.86 7.30
CA LYS A 10 18.05 -8.58 6.89
C LYS A 10 18.48 -9.38 5.65
N GLU A 11 18.04 -10.64 5.53
CA GLU A 11 18.40 -11.50 4.39
C GLU A 11 17.84 -10.96 3.05
N ILE A 12 16.65 -10.37 3.06
CA ILE A 12 16.03 -9.75 1.89
C ILE A 12 16.85 -8.52 1.45
N ILE A 13 17.30 -7.74 2.43
CA ILE A 13 18.04 -6.50 2.17
C ILE A 13 19.48 -6.81 1.72
N ALA A 14 20.09 -7.87 2.23
CA ALA A 14 21.45 -8.31 1.84
C ALA A 14 21.56 -8.69 0.36
N GLY A 15 20.45 -8.99 -0.32
CA GLY A 15 20.42 -9.27 -1.76
C GLY A 15 20.41 -8.02 -2.64
N LEU A 16 20.47 -6.81 -2.08
CA LEU A 16 20.67 -5.58 -2.83
C LEU A 16 22.15 -5.25 -2.98
N ASP A 17 22.58 -5.04 -4.22
CA ASP A 17 23.91 -4.51 -4.55
C ASP A 17 23.87 -2.98 -4.55
N ILE A 18 23.99 -2.38 -3.36
CA ILE A 18 23.93 -0.92 -3.18
C ILE A 18 25.08 -0.41 -2.31
N ASP A 19 25.55 0.80 -2.59
CA ASP A 19 26.57 1.46 -1.78
C ASP A 19 26.00 1.92 -0.42
N ILE A 20 26.35 1.20 0.64
CA ILE A 20 25.90 1.46 2.01
C ILE A 20 26.89 2.39 2.73
N ILE A 21 26.39 3.47 3.33
CA ILE A 21 27.18 4.35 4.22
C ILE A 21 27.02 3.94 5.69
N LYS A 22 25.84 3.45 6.07
CA LYS A 22 25.55 3.05 7.45
C LYS A 22 24.50 1.95 7.45
N SER A 23 24.77 0.87 8.20
CA SER A 23 23.84 -0.22 8.45
C SER A 23 23.62 -0.36 9.94
N LEU A 24 22.36 -0.45 10.37
CA LEU A 24 21.96 -0.74 11.75
C LEU A 24 21.17 -2.04 11.77
N ASP A 25 21.52 -2.92 12.70
CA ASP A 25 20.83 -4.20 12.90
C ASP A 25 20.23 -4.22 14.31
N GLY A 26 18.92 -4.40 14.42
CA GLY A 26 18.21 -4.51 15.70
C GLY A 26 16.88 -3.77 15.74
N GLU A 27 16.31 -3.69 16.93
CA GLU A 27 15.06 -2.99 17.22
C GLU A 27 15.34 -1.68 17.96
N PHE A 28 14.86 -0.57 17.41
CA PHE A 28 15.15 0.79 17.89
C PHE A 28 13.85 1.56 18.15
N ASP A 29 13.92 2.52 19.06
CA ASP A 29 12.82 3.45 19.27
C ASP A 29 12.76 4.48 18.13
N ALA A 30 11.54 4.93 17.76
CA ALA A 30 11.37 5.92 16.71
C ALA A 30 12.16 7.22 16.99
N ASP A 31 12.16 7.68 18.24
CA ASP A 31 12.87 8.90 18.65
C ASP A 31 14.41 8.74 18.56
N GLU A 32 14.92 7.52 18.76
CA GLU A 32 16.33 7.18 18.60
C GLU A 32 16.73 7.24 17.13
N LEU A 33 15.94 6.61 16.25
CA LEU A 33 16.18 6.65 14.79
C LEU A 33 16.12 8.07 14.25
N VAL A 34 15.14 8.87 14.69
CA VAL A 34 15.06 10.29 14.34
C VAL A 34 16.34 11.01 14.75
N SER A 35 16.79 10.86 16.00
CA SER A 35 17.99 11.54 16.49
C SER A 35 19.26 11.17 15.70
N MET A 36 19.36 9.91 15.26
CA MET A 36 20.50 9.44 14.47
C MET A 36 20.51 9.96 13.03
N PHE A 37 19.33 10.15 12.42
CA PHE A 37 19.22 10.38 10.97
C PHE A 37 18.66 11.75 10.57
N GLN A 38 18.08 12.53 11.49
CA GLN A 38 17.51 13.86 11.21
C GLN A 38 18.53 14.81 10.55
N ASN A 39 19.79 14.76 10.98
CA ASN A 39 20.88 15.59 10.45
C ASN A 39 21.88 14.80 9.59
N PHE A 40 21.52 13.57 9.21
CA PHE A 40 22.40 12.70 8.44
C PHE A 40 22.10 12.83 6.94
N TYR A 41 23.12 13.04 6.12
CA TYR A 41 22.96 13.13 4.67
C TYR A 41 23.09 11.75 4.04
N PHE A 42 22.03 11.26 3.41
CA PHE A 42 21.98 9.97 2.72
C PHE A 42 21.19 10.07 1.41
N GLY A 43 21.47 9.15 0.48
CA GLY A 43 20.74 9.05 -0.79
C GLY A 43 19.36 8.44 -0.58
N LYS A 44 19.31 7.14 -0.29
CA LYS A 44 18.09 6.43 0.11
C LYS A 44 18.28 5.69 1.43
N MET A 45 17.19 5.51 2.17
CA MET A 45 17.11 4.73 3.39
C MET A 45 16.16 3.57 3.20
N ILE A 46 16.64 2.35 3.47
CA ILE A 46 15.80 1.16 3.54
C ILE A 46 15.52 0.90 5.00
N LEU A 47 14.24 0.99 5.38
CA LEU A 47 13.76 0.78 6.73
C LEU A 47 12.93 -0.50 6.78
N ASP A 48 13.46 -1.53 7.43
CA ASP A 48 12.69 -2.68 7.87
C ASP A 48 11.69 -2.21 8.94
N LEU A 49 10.39 -2.37 8.71
CA LEU A 49 9.36 -1.95 9.64
C LEU A 49 9.52 -2.67 11.00
N THR A 50 10.02 -3.92 11.00
CA THR A 50 10.26 -4.68 12.25
C THR A 50 11.45 -4.17 13.06
N ALA A 51 12.26 -3.26 12.51
CA ALA A 51 13.33 -2.58 13.25
C ALA A 51 12.82 -1.40 14.10
N VAL A 52 11.57 -0.99 13.91
CA VAL A 52 10.93 0.04 14.75
C VAL A 52 10.17 -0.64 15.88
N ARG A 53 10.46 -0.26 17.13
CA ARG A 53 9.71 -0.75 18.29
C ARG A 53 8.24 -0.36 18.18
N ASP A 54 7.35 -1.30 18.49
CA ASP A 54 5.90 -1.13 18.40
C ASP A 54 5.47 -0.58 17.02
N TYR A 55 6.01 -1.12 15.93
CA TYR A 55 5.75 -0.66 14.56
C TYR A 55 4.26 -0.69 14.15
N LYS A 56 3.41 -1.43 14.88
CA LYS A 56 1.95 -1.40 14.72
C LYS A 56 1.34 -0.08 15.16
N ASN A 57 1.99 0.63 16.08
CA ASN A 57 1.58 1.94 16.52
C ASN A 57 1.98 2.98 15.46
N LEU A 58 0.97 3.51 14.76
CA LEU A 58 1.18 4.52 13.74
C LEU A 58 1.82 5.81 14.25
N GLN A 59 1.73 6.13 15.54
CA GLN A 59 2.41 7.31 16.10
C GLN A 59 3.93 7.22 15.91
N ASN A 60 4.50 6.02 16.00
CA ASN A 60 5.94 5.81 15.82
C ASN A 60 6.35 6.05 14.36
N ILE A 61 5.55 5.60 13.41
CA ILE A 61 5.78 5.85 11.98
C ILE A 61 5.58 7.33 11.64
N GLN A 62 4.57 7.98 12.25
CA GLN A 62 4.31 9.40 12.06
C GLN A 62 5.48 10.27 12.55
N LYS A 63 6.08 9.94 13.69
CA LYS A 63 7.28 10.64 14.17
C LYS A 63 8.42 10.55 13.14
N LEU A 64 8.62 9.38 12.55
CA LEU A 64 9.63 9.16 11.52
C LEU A 64 9.32 9.96 10.25
N SER A 65 8.06 9.98 9.79
CA SER A 65 7.67 10.72 8.58
C SER A 65 7.75 12.24 8.73
N MET A 66 7.59 12.76 9.95
CA MET A 66 7.71 14.20 10.22
C MET A 66 9.16 14.68 10.31
N ALA A 67 10.06 13.81 10.77
CA ALA A 67 11.46 14.19 11.02
C ALA A 67 12.42 13.80 9.90
N LEU A 68 12.05 12.83 9.06
CA LEU A 68 12.87 12.32 7.97
C LEU A 68 12.21 12.60 6.62
N ASP A 69 13.02 12.61 5.56
CA ASP A 69 12.55 12.81 4.19
C ASP A 69 11.90 11.53 3.64
N VAL A 70 10.57 11.47 3.69
CA VAL A 70 9.76 10.31 3.27
C VAL A 70 9.98 9.88 1.83
N GLU A 71 10.40 10.78 0.94
CA GLU A 71 10.67 10.44 -0.47
C GLU A 71 11.93 9.56 -0.61
N LYS A 72 12.88 9.70 0.32
CA LYS A 72 14.13 8.94 0.36
C LYS A 72 14.00 7.62 1.12
N ILE A 73 12.89 7.41 1.84
CA ILE A 73 12.66 6.22 2.66
C ILE A 73 11.89 5.19 1.85
N ILE A 74 12.37 3.94 1.88
CA ILE A 74 11.65 2.78 1.40
C ILE A 74 11.37 1.88 2.60
N ILE A 75 10.09 1.65 2.90
CA ILE A 75 9.67 0.80 4.02
C ILE A 75 9.50 -0.64 3.53
N LEU A 76 10.23 -1.56 4.16
CA LEU A 76 10.04 -2.99 3.98
C LEU A 76 9.05 -3.48 5.03
N LEU A 77 7.91 -3.98 4.56
CA LEU A 77 6.83 -4.53 5.37
C LEU A 77 7.08 -6.02 5.63
N PRO A 78 6.82 -6.52 6.85
CA PRO A 78 6.89 -7.95 7.14
C PRO A 78 5.74 -8.68 6.45
N ALA A 79 6.07 -9.57 5.49
CA ALA A 79 5.07 -10.44 4.84
C ALA A 79 4.38 -11.39 5.84
N SER A 80 5.01 -11.63 6.99
CA SER A 80 4.50 -12.49 8.07
C SER A 80 3.40 -11.83 8.90
N ASP A 81 3.20 -10.50 8.83
CA ASP A 81 2.17 -9.79 9.60
C ASP A 81 1.07 -9.23 8.67
N PRO A 82 -0.12 -9.86 8.64
CA PRO A 82 -1.23 -9.42 7.81
C PRO A 82 -1.73 -8.01 8.16
N GLU A 83 -1.57 -7.57 9.41
CA GLU A 83 -2.08 -6.27 9.89
C GLU A 83 -1.35 -5.11 9.21
N CYS A 84 -0.03 -5.23 9.04
CA CYS A 84 0.80 -4.23 8.36
C CYS A 84 0.67 -4.27 6.83
N THR A 85 0.11 -5.34 6.28
CA THR A 85 -0.23 -5.45 4.85
C THR A 85 -1.69 -5.09 4.56
N SER A 86 -2.48 -4.75 5.58
CA SER A 86 -3.89 -4.41 5.41
C SER A 86 -4.08 -3.08 4.68
N ASN A 87 -5.14 -2.97 3.88
CA ASN A 87 -5.45 -1.73 3.16
C ASN A 87 -5.64 -0.53 4.10
N ALA A 88 -6.13 -0.76 5.33
CA ALA A 88 -6.28 0.28 6.33
C ALA A 88 -4.92 0.86 6.75
N PHE A 89 -3.96 0.01 7.09
CA PHE A 89 -2.60 0.42 7.45
C PHE A 89 -1.89 1.11 6.27
N LEU A 90 -1.96 0.53 5.08
CA LEU A 90 -1.36 1.11 3.87
C LEU A 90 -1.97 2.48 3.53
N SER A 91 -3.29 2.65 3.68
CA SER A 91 -3.96 3.94 3.47
C SER A 91 -3.46 5.02 4.43
N GLN A 92 -3.16 4.64 5.68
CA GLN A 92 -2.61 5.55 6.66
C GLN A 92 -1.15 5.91 6.35
N LEU A 93 -0.32 4.96 5.90
CA LEU A 93 1.04 5.25 5.40
C LEU A 93 1.02 6.27 4.25
N ILE A 94 0.11 6.09 3.29
CA ILE A 94 -0.08 7.01 2.16
C ILE A 94 -0.52 8.38 2.67
N SER A 95 -1.41 8.43 3.67
CA SER A 95 -1.86 9.69 4.27
C SER A 95 -0.74 10.43 5.01
N MET A 96 0.28 9.72 5.48
CA MET A 96 1.50 10.29 6.06
C MET A 96 2.56 10.70 5.03
N GLY A 97 2.29 10.50 3.73
CA GLY A 97 3.22 10.84 2.65
C GLY A 97 4.21 9.73 2.29
N ILE A 98 4.05 8.51 2.83
CA ILE A 98 4.93 7.38 2.55
C ILE A 98 4.30 6.54 1.43
N TYR A 99 4.94 6.55 0.25
CA TYR A 99 4.45 5.84 -0.95
C TYR A 99 5.34 4.65 -1.35
N ASN A 100 6.57 4.64 -0.85
CA ASN A 100 7.57 3.63 -1.17
C ASN A 100 7.55 2.54 -0.10
N PHE A 101 6.63 1.60 -0.21
CA PHE A 101 6.58 0.43 0.66
C PHE A 101 6.47 -0.86 -0.15
N THR A 102 7.05 -1.94 0.36
CA THR A 102 7.06 -3.24 -0.30
C THR A 102 7.23 -4.37 0.71
N THR A 103 6.86 -5.59 0.36
CA THR A 103 7.07 -6.80 1.18
C THR A 103 8.20 -7.69 0.66
N ASN A 104 8.71 -7.42 -0.55
CA ASN A 104 9.61 -8.31 -1.26
C ASN A 104 10.85 -7.60 -1.81
N LEU A 105 11.88 -8.41 -2.08
CA LEU A 105 13.16 -7.96 -2.62
C LEU A 105 13.02 -7.26 -3.97
N GLU A 106 12.19 -7.81 -4.85
CA GLU A 106 11.99 -7.27 -6.20
C GLU A 106 11.30 -5.91 -6.18
N GLY A 107 10.33 -5.71 -5.29
CA GLY A 107 9.73 -4.39 -5.08
C GLY A 107 10.72 -3.40 -4.48
N LEU A 108 11.63 -3.85 -3.61
CA LEU A 108 12.68 -3.01 -3.04
C LEU A 108 13.66 -2.51 -4.12
N LYS A 109 14.09 -3.39 -5.04
CA LYS A 109 14.89 -3.00 -6.21
C LYS A 109 14.14 -2.01 -7.11
N TYR A 110 12.87 -2.30 -7.41
CA TYR A 110 12.06 -1.43 -8.26
C TYR A 110 11.92 -0.02 -7.66
N LEU A 111 11.59 0.10 -6.37
CA LEU A 111 11.43 1.37 -5.67
C LEU A 111 12.74 2.13 -5.49
N PHE A 112 13.86 1.41 -5.53
CA PHE A 112 15.17 2.04 -5.50
C PHE A 112 15.40 2.89 -6.76
N ASP A 113 15.12 2.33 -7.93
CA ASP A 113 15.31 3.02 -9.22
C ASP A 113 14.11 3.91 -9.61
N HIS A 114 12.90 3.49 -9.25
CA HIS A 114 11.63 4.12 -9.63
C HIS A 114 10.78 4.40 -8.37
N PRO A 115 10.97 5.54 -7.70
CA PRO A 115 10.16 5.91 -6.54
C PRO A 115 8.70 6.13 -6.96
N ASN A 116 7.77 5.66 -6.13
CA ASN A 116 6.34 5.83 -6.34
C ASN A 116 5.89 7.27 -6.04
N THR A 117 4.88 7.72 -6.76
CA THR A 117 4.15 8.95 -6.47
C THR A 117 2.81 8.64 -5.82
N TYR A 118 2.17 9.65 -5.24
CA TYR A 118 0.81 9.53 -4.72
C TYR A 118 -0.18 8.91 -5.72
N ARG A 119 -0.06 9.25 -7.02
CA ARG A 119 -0.97 8.74 -8.06
C ARG A 119 -0.89 7.22 -8.21
N ASP A 120 0.30 6.66 -8.04
CA ASP A 120 0.55 5.24 -8.20
C ASP A 120 -0.11 4.42 -7.09
N VAL A 121 -0.25 5.00 -5.89
CA VAL A 121 -0.79 4.34 -4.69
C VAL A 121 -2.18 4.82 -4.27
N ALA A 122 -2.73 5.86 -4.92
CA ALA A 122 -4.01 6.48 -4.54
C ALA A 122 -5.20 5.50 -4.49
N HIS A 123 -5.18 4.48 -5.34
CA HIS A 123 -6.22 3.44 -5.37
C HIS A 123 -6.31 2.66 -4.05
N ILE A 124 -5.19 2.47 -3.35
CA ILE A 124 -5.15 1.78 -2.05
C ILE A 124 -5.83 2.62 -0.97
N GLN A 125 -5.62 3.95 -0.99
CA GLN A 125 -6.23 4.87 -0.04
C GLN A 125 -7.75 4.91 -0.18
N GLN A 126 -8.25 4.92 -1.41
CA GLN A 126 -9.70 4.90 -1.69
C GLN A 126 -10.34 3.60 -1.18
N LEU A 127 -9.66 2.46 -1.36
CA LEU A 127 -10.17 1.18 -0.88
C LEU A 127 -10.19 1.10 0.65
N GLY A 128 -9.17 1.63 1.33
CA GLY A 128 -9.18 1.72 2.80
C GLY A 128 -10.29 2.62 3.35
N GLN A 129 -10.61 3.73 2.67
CA GLN A 129 -11.73 4.60 3.05
C GLN A 129 -13.10 3.94 2.83
N LEU A 130 -13.24 3.15 1.77
CA LEU A 130 -14.44 2.35 1.51
C LEU A 130 -14.61 1.23 2.54
N SER A 131 -13.53 0.58 2.97
CA SER A 131 -13.56 -0.45 4.02
C SER A 131 -13.79 0.11 5.43
N ALA A 132 -13.52 1.39 5.67
CA ALA A 132 -13.81 2.07 6.94
C ALA A 132 -15.22 2.71 6.98
N GLY A 133 -15.95 2.70 5.86
CA GLY A 133 -17.24 3.36 5.68
C GLY A 133 -18.48 2.50 5.93
N GLU A 134 -18.48 1.66 6.95
CA GLU A 134 -19.70 1.00 7.47
C GLU A 134 -20.06 1.50 8.88
N THR A 135 -20.09 2.81 9.08
CA THR A 135 -20.91 3.46 10.13
C THR A 135 -20.99 4.97 9.88
N GLY A 136 -22.20 5.49 9.63
CA GLY A 136 -22.51 6.91 9.84
C GLY A 136 -22.81 7.75 8.60
N ASP A 137 -24.11 7.87 8.33
CA ASP A 137 -24.88 9.03 7.89
C ASP A 137 -24.17 10.31 7.36
N GLY A 138 -24.57 10.71 6.14
CA GLY A 138 -24.79 12.11 5.75
C GLY A 138 -23.60 12.95 5.25
N GLY A 139 -23.54 13.20 3.94
CA GLY A 139 -23.08 14.49 3.40
C GLY A 139 -22.06 14.51 2.25
N THR A 140 -22.59 14.46 1.02
CA THR A 140 -22.12 15.21 -0.18
C THR A 140 -20.68 15.07 -0.66
N GLY A 141 -20.49 14.23 -1.68
CA GLY A 141 -19.34 14.27 -2.59
C GLY A 141 -19.56 13.32 -3.77
N THR A 142 -20.18 13.83 -4.84
CA THR A 142 -20.64 13.08 -6.02
C THR A 142 -19.58 12.17 -6.64
N VAL A 143 -19.78 10.86 -6.49
CA VAL A 143 -19.54 9.87 -7.54
C VAL A 143 -20.82 9.05 -7.65
N VAL A 144 -21.41 9.05 -8.85
CA VAL A 144 -22.67 8.38 -9.15
C VAL A 144 -22.44 6.87 -9.10
N ASN A 145 -22.59 6.30 -7.91
CA ASN A 145 -22.98 4.91 -7.76
C ASN A 145 -24.49 4.85 -8.00
N VAL A 146 -24.89 4.21 -9.10
CA VAL A 146 -26.28 3.77 -9.27
C VAL A 146 -26.46 2.61 -8.29
N THR A 147 -26.79 2.94 -7.04
CA THR A 147 -27.22 1.97 -6.05
C THR A 147 -28.65 1.59 -6.39
N VAL A 148 -28.84 0.43 -7.01
CA VAL A 148 -30.16 -0.20 -7.06
C VAL A 148 -30.44 -0.69 -5.65
N GLN A 149 -31.34 0.01 -4.96
CA GLN A 149 -31.83 -0.32 -3.63
C GLN A 149 -32.51 -1.69 -3.67
N GLY A 150 -31.85 -2.69 -3.11
CA GLY A 150 -32.36 -4.04 -2.89
C GLY A 150 -31.74 -4.58 -1.62
N ASP A 151 -32.57 -4.70 -0.60
CA ASP A 151 -32.29 -5.39 0.66
C ASP A 151 -31.78 -6.83 0.41
N VAL A 152 -31.11 -7.41 1.41
CA VAL A 152 -30.60 -8.80 1.51
C VAL A 152 -29.16 -9.06 1.01
N ASN A 153 -28.21 -9.01 1.96
CA ASN A 153 -27.11 -9.98 2.18
C ASN A 153 -26.68 -10.87 0.99
N GLN A 154 -26.18 -10.26 -0.10
CA GLN A 154 -25.44 -10.97 -1.13
C GLN A 154 -24.24 -10.10 -1.52
N THR A 155 -23.04 -10.64 -1.34
CA THR A 155 -21.78 -10.04 -1.80
C THR A 155 -21.72 -10.08 -3.33
N ALA A 156 -22.54 -9.25 -3.97
CA ALA A 156 -22.55 -9.12 -5.43
C ALA A 156 -21.24 -8.47 -5.88
N THR A 157 -20.46 -9.20 -6.68
CA THR A 157 -19.24 -8.67 -7.29
C THR A 157 -19.61 -7.89 -8.55
N VAL A 158 -19.30 -6.60 -8.59
CA VAL A 158 -19.54 -5.73 -9.76
C VAL A 158 -18.34 -5.77 -10.69
N LEU A 159 -18.55 -6.15 -11.96
CA LEU A 159 -17.51 -6.18 -13.00
C LEU A 159 -17.81 -5.15 -14.10
N GLY A 160 -16.91 -4.19 -14.29
CA GLY A 160 -17.02 -3.18 -15.34
C GLY A 160 -16.17 -3.54 -16.56
N PHE A 161 -16.73 -3.46 -17.76
CA PHE A 161 -16.00 -3.65 -19.02
C PHE A 161 -15.86 -2.32 -19.76
N LYS A 162 -14.65 -2.00 -20.20
CA LYS A 162 -14.35 -0.81 -20.99
C LYS A 162 -13.66 -1.21 -22.29
N ASN A 163 -14.14 -0.68 -23.41
CA ASN A 163 -13.44 -0.79 -24.69
C ASN A 163 -12.16 0.06 -24.64
N LEU A 164 -11.01 -0.56 -24.93
CA LEU A 164 -9.73 0.16 -25.06
C LEU A 164 -9.54 0.78 -26.44
N THR A 165 -10.21 0.22 -27.46
CA THR A 165 -10.25 0.73 -28.83
C THR A 165 -11.69 0.73 -29.34
N ASP A 166 -11.97 1.53 -30.35
CA ASP A 166 -13.27 1.50 -31.02
C ASP A 166 -13.54 0.07 -31.55
N HIS A 167 -14.75 -0.41 -31.31
CA HIS A 167 -15.20 -1.75 -31.69
C HIS A 167 -14.47 -2.95 -31.04
N ALA A 168 -13.80 -2.77 -29.89
CA ALA A 168 -13.14 -3.85 -29.14
C ALA A 168 -14.08 -4.97 -28.61
N GLY A 169 -15.40 -4.84 -28.78
CA GLY A 169 -16.34 -5.95 -28.56
C GLY A 169 -16.72 -6.22 -27.12
N ALA A 170 -16.52 -5.28 -26.18
CA ALA A 170 -16.89 -5.47 -24.77
C ALA A 170 -18.35 -5.91 -24.58
N THR A 171 -19.29 -5.36 -25.36
CA THR A 171 -20.72 -5.74 -25.29
C THR A 171 -20.96 -7.21 -25.62
N SER A 172 -20.26 -7.75 -26.62
CA SER A 172 -20.35 -9.16 -26.99
C SER A 172 -19.76 -10.06 -25.90
N LEU A 173 -18.64 -9.65 -25.31
CA LEU A 173 -18.00 -10.35 -24.20
C LEU A 173 -18.91 -10.41 -22.96
N ILE A 174 -19.55 -9.29 -22.60
CA ILE A 174 -20.53 -9.23 -21.49
C ILE A 174 -21.64 -10.28 -21.71
N TYR A 175 -22.17 -10.35 -22.92
CA TYR A 175 -23.24 -11.30 -23.26
C TYR A 175 -22.78 -12.76 -23.15
N MET A 176 -21.55 -13.06 -23.58
CA MET A 176 -20.98 -14.40 -23.45
C MET A 176 -20.78 -14.80 -21.99
N ILE A 177 -20.26 -13.89 -21.16
CA ILE A 177 -20.03 -14.12 -19.74
C ILE A 177 -21.35 -14.34 -19.01
N LYS A 178 -22.37 -13.49 -19.27
CA LYS A 178 -23.71 -13.66 -18.71
C LYS A 178 -24.27 -15.05 -18.99
N LYS A 179 -24.21 -15.48 -20.25
CA LYS A 179 -24.72 -16.80 -20.68
C LYS A 179 -23.96 -17.97 -20.03
N GLN A 180 -22.66 -17.83 -19.78
CA GLN A 180 -21.88 -18.87 -19.11
C GLN A 180 -22.20 -18.92 -17.61
N LEU A 181 -22.30 -17.78 -16.94
CA LEU A 181 -22.62 -17.72 -15.52
C LEU A 181 -24.03 -18.25 -15.23
N GLU A 182 -25.02 -17.91 -16.06
CA GLU A 182 -26.37 -18.47 -15.97
C GLU A 182 -26.37 -20.00 -16.13
N ARG A 183 -25.53 -20.55 -17.03
CA ARG A 183 -25.35 -22.01 -17.19
C ARG A 183 -24.74 -22.68 -15.97
N HIS A 184 -23.87 -21.99 -15.25
CA HIS A 184 -23.24 -22.49 -14.04
C HIS A 184 -24.06 -22.22 -12.76
N GLY A 185 -25.29 -21.73 -12.89
CA GLY A 185 -26.20 -21.49 -11.77
C GLY A 185 -25.83 -20.27 -10.92
N VAL A 186 -24.98 -19.38 -11.43
CA VAL A 186 -24.65 -18.11 -10.78
C VAL A 186 -25.71 -17.08 -11.18
N PRO A 187 -26.40 -16.44 -10.23
CA PRO A 187 -27.34 -15.37 -10.54
C PRO A 187 -26.57 -14.15 -11.05
N VAL A 188 -26.94 -13.65 -12.24
CA VAL A 188 -26.34 -12.45 -12.86
C VAL A 188 -27.45 -11.46 -13.15
N ILE A 189 -27.20 -10.20 -12.82
CA ILE A 189 -28.11 -9.07 -13.09
C ILE A 189 -27.65 -8.41 -14.39
#